data_AF-A0A6P0RUR3-F1
#
_entry.id   AF-A0A6P0RUR3-F1
#
_cell.length_a   1.000
_cell.length_b   1.000
_cell.length_c   1.000
_cell.angle_alpha   90.00
_cell.angle_beta   90.00
_cell.angle_gamma   90.00
#
_symmetry.space_group_name_H-M   'P 1'
#
loop_
_entity.id
_entity.type
_entity.pdbx_description
1 polymer ?
#
loop_
_entity_poly.entity_id
_entity_poly.type
_entity_poly.pdbx_seq_one_letter_code
_entity_poly.pdbx_strand_id
1 'polypeptide(L)'
;MAKANKEGFIIGGDGHAGLTARKAAKILGLNYHTVALLIKIGKVFTDREENDILFAGFQGDNLCKLATFYARSEQCSVETRNKCIDMLNKASKKGMQAIIDELAGVNDLSDLSKSILEPVPTVALEQQIQELSERIAALEEQTQQDTVYQHKYNLNVTENKHAKMSQKNNFKRHLKQWIEQELHFYSMNLQDFAQVLSVNAGVKVSTEMLRAWKEGELKQLPSQRGLKAIAAWRDEPVNQTVSWLVHGK
;
A
#
# COMPACT_ATOMS: atom_id res chain seq x y z
N MET A 1 -14.99 -21.01 -27.45
CA MET A 1 -15.73 -21.00 -26.17
C MET A 1 -14.96 -21.85 -25.17
N ALA A 2 -14.39 -21.24 -24.13
CA ALA A 2 -13.65 -21.96 -23.09
C ALA A 2 -14.63 -22.79 -22.25
N LYS A 3 -14.39 -24.10 -22.11
CA LYS A 3 -15.15 -24.97 -21.20
C LYS A 3 -14.34 -25.14 -19.91
N ALA A 4 -14.87 -24.66 -18.80
CA ALA A 4 -14.29 -24.93 -17.48
C ALA A 4 -14.46 -26.43 -17.17
N ASN A 5 -13.35 -27.13 -16.96
CA ASN A 5 -13.38 -28.55 -16.60
C ASN A 5 -13.64 -28.68 -15.08
N LYS A 6 -14.23 -29.79 -14.61
CA LYS A 6 -14.66 -30.01 -13.20
C LYS A 6 -13.52 -29.87 -12.17
N GLU A 7 -12.27 -29.76 -12.61
CA GLU A 7 -11.06 -29.70 -11.79
C GLU A 7 -10.54 -28.29 -11.50
N GLY A 8 -11.25 -27.25 -11.96
CA GLY A 8 -10.92 -25.85 -11.66
C GLY A 8 -9.93 -25.19 -12.62
N PHE A 9 -9.84 -25.70 -13.85
CA PHE A 9 -9.06 -25.16 -14.96
C PHE A 9 -9.97 -24.63 -16.07
N ILE A 10 -9.51 -23.60 -16.77
CA ILE A 10 -10.13 -22.99 -17.95
C ILE A 10 -9.14 -23.17 -19.09
N ILE A 11 -9.50 -23.92 -20.14
CA ILE A 11 -8.63 -24.06 -21.31
C ILE A 11 -8.95 -22.93 -22.29
N GLY A 12 -7.95 -22.10 -22.55
CA GLY A 12 -8.01 -20.99 -23.50
C GLY A 12 -8.07 -21.48 -24.95
N GLY A 13 -8.44 -20.58 -25.86
CA GLY A 13 -8.45 -20.88 -27.30
C GLY A 13 -7.05 -21.03 -27.91
N ASP A 14 -6.03 -20.61 -27.16
CA ASP A 14 -4.60 -20.72 -27.44
C ASP A 14 -4.01 -22.08 -27.03
N GLY A 15 -4.80 -22.97 -26.43
CA GLY A 15 -4.36 -24.28 -25.99
C GLY A 15 -3.74 -24.30 -24.60
N HIS A 16 -3.60 -23.14 -23.94
CA HIS A 16 -3.06 -23.05 -22.59
C HIS A 16 -4.16 -23.14 -21.52
N ALA A 17 -3.81 -23.68 -20.37
CA ALA A 17 -4.67 -23.73 -19.20
C ALA A 17 -4.51 -22.47 -18.34
N GLY A 18 -5.62 -21.94 -17.85
CA GLY A 18 -5.70 -20.97 -16.77
C GLY A 18 -6.38 -21.56 -15.54
N LEU A 19 -5.96 -21.12 -14.35
CA LEU A 19 -6.55 -21.58 -13.10
C LEU A 19 -7.73 -20.70 -12.71
N THR A 20 -8.83 -21.30 -12.26
CA THR A 20 -9.85 -20.53 -11.54
C THR A 20 -9.26 -19.94 -10.24
N ALA A 21 -9.80 -18.82 -9.76
CA ALA A 21 -9.35 -18.21 -8.49
C ALA A 21 -9.38 -19.20 -7.30
N ARG A 22 -10.34 -20.12 -7.29
CA ARG A 22 -10.43 -21.18 -6.26
C ARG A 22 -9.28 -22.20 -6.37
N LYS A 23 -8.90 -22.59 -7.59
CA LYS A 23 -7.79 -23.52 -7.83
C LYS A 23 -6.44 -22.85 -7.56
N ALA A 24 -6.25 -21.61 -8.00
CA ALA A 24 -5.06 -20.81 -7.69
C ALA A 24 -4.86 -20.66 -6.17
N ALA A 25 -5.94 -20.35 -5.43
CA ALA A 25 -5.90 -20.26 -3.98
C ALA A 25 -5.50 -21.60 -3.33
N LYS A 26 -6.05 -22.72 -3.79
CA LYS A 26 -5.72 -24.05 -3.28
C LYS A 26 -4.24 -24.40 -3.51
N ILE A 27 -3.72 -24.14 -4.70
CA ILE A 27 -2.33 -24.44 -5.08
C ILE A 27 -1.34 -23.62 -4.24
N LEU A 28 -1.65 -22.35 -3.98
CA LEU A 28 -0.77 -21.44 -3.23
C LEU A 28 -1.00 -21.48 -1.70
N GLY A 29 -1.97 -22.27 -1.22
CA GLY A 29 -2.30 -22.32 0.21
C GLY A 29 -2.90 -21.02 0.75
N LEU A 30 -3.74 -20.38 -0.06
CA LEU A 30 -4.39 -19.09 0.23
C LEU A 30 -5.89 -19.27 0.51
N ASN A 31 -6.47 -18.29 1.20
CA ASN A 31 -7.92 -18.18 1.29
C ASN A 31 -8.49 -17.65 -0.03
N TYR A 32 -9.42 -18.39 -0.63
CA TYR A 32 -10.10 -18.03 -1.88
C TYR A 32 -10.74 -16.64 -1.82
N HIS A 33 -11.34 -16.25 -0.70
CA HIS A 33 -11.98 -14.93 -0.56
C HIS A 33 -10.95 -13.80 -0.66
N THR A 34 -9.75 -14.00 -0.13
CA THR A 34 -8.67 -13.01 -0.22
C THR A 34 -8.17 -12.89 -1.66
N VAL A 35 -8.03 -14.00 -2.39
CA VAL A 35 -7.64 -13.98 -3.81
C VAL A 35 -8.72 -13.28 -4.66
N ALA A 36 -9.99 -13.59 -4.45
CA ALA A 36 -11.11 -12.97 -5.17
C ALA A 36 -11.21 -11.46 -4.89
N LEU A 37 -10.92 -11.05 -3.67
CA LEU A 37 -10.89 -9.64 -3.30
C LEU A 37 -9.68 -8.92 -3.92
N LEU A 38 -8.52 -9.57 -3.97
CA LEU A 38 -7.29 -9.01 -4.54
C LEU A 38 -7.41 -8.72 -6.04
N ILE A 39 -8.14 -9.58 -6.77
CA ILE A 39 -8.44 -9.37 -8.19
C ILE A 39 -9.18 -8.04 -8.41
N LYS A 40 -10.16 -7.71 -7.55
CA LYS A 40 -11.07 -6.58 -7.72
C LYS A 40 -10.54 -5.22 -7.22
N ILE A 41 -9.50 -5.22 -6.38
CA ILE A 41 -9.02 -3.99 -5.72
C ILE A 41 -7.98 -3.24 -6.57
N GLY A 42 -7.54 -3.79 -7.72
CA GLY A 42 -6.63 -3.11 -8.64
C GLY A 42 -5.21 -2.87 -8.11
N LYS A 43 -4.83 -3.54 -7.01
CA LYS A 43 -3.51 -3.35 -6.37
C LYS A 43 -2.41 -4.26 -6.92
N VAL A 44 -2.79 -5.41 -7.48
CA VAL A 44 -1.86 -6.45 -7.96
C VAL A 44 -2.06 -6.74 -9.44
N PHE A 45 -3.28 -6.57 -9.92
CA PHE A 45 -3.66 -6.75 -11.32
C PHE A 45 -4.24 -5.43 -11.83
N THR A 46 -3.91 -5.10 -13.07
CA THR A 46 -4.54 -4.01 -13.81
C THR A 46 -5.98 -4.40 -14.21
N ASP A 47 -6.81 -3.41 -14.55
CA ASP A 47 -8.20 -3.66 -14.99
C ASP A 47 -8.28 -4.61 -16.20
N ARG A 48 -7.25 -4.58 -17.07
CA ARG A 48 -7.13 -5.51 -18.20
C ARG A 48 -6.88 -6.94 -17.72
N GLU A 49 -5.93 -7.11 -16.79
CA GLU A 49 -5.59 -8.42 -16.23
C GLU A 49 -6.69 -8.99 -15.36
N GLU A 50 -7.45 -8.16 -14.64
CA GLU A 50 -8.65 -8.61 -13.93
C GLU A 50 -9.64 -9.27 -14.90
N ASN A 51 -9.94 -8.60 -16.01
CA ASN A 51 -10.83 -9.15 -17.03
C ASN A 51 -10.26 -10.44 -17.61
N ASP A 52 -8.97 -10.47 -17.96
CA ASP A 52 -8.31 -11.67 -18.48
C ASP A 52 -8.39 -12.85 -17.48
N ILE A 53 -8.20 -12.60 -16.19
CA ILE A 53 -8.35 -13.61 -15.14
C ILE A 53 -9.79 -14.09 -15.00
N LEU A 54 -10.78 -13.22 -15.17
CA LEU A 54 -12.20 -13.60 -15.11
C LEU A 54 -12.62 -14.46 -16.31
N PHE A 55 -12.08 -14.22 -17.49
CA PHE A 55 -12.44 -14.93 -18.72
C PHE A 55 -11.58 -16.17 -19.00
N ALA A 56 -10.27 -16.09 -18.79
CA ALA A 56 -9.30 -17.15 -19.11
C ALA A 56 -8.70 -17.82 -17.86
N GLY A 57 -8.92 -17.27 -16.66
CA GLY A 57 -8.28 -17.74 -15.44
C GLY A 57 -6.87 -17.19 -15.23
N PHE A 58 -6.24 -17.56 -14.12
CA PHE A 58 -4.84 -17.26 -13.86
C PHE A 58 -3.94 -18.08 -14.77
N GLN A 59 -3.43 -17.43 -15.81
CA GLN A 59 -2.30 -17.91 -16.61
C GLN A 59 -0.96 -17.60 -15.92
N GLY A 60 0.15 -18.09 -16.49
CA GLY A 60 1.47 -18.13 -15.88
C GLY A 60 1.92 -16.81 -15.26
N ASP A 61 1.80 -15.71 -15.99
CA ASP A 61 2.22 -14.38 -15.51
C ASP A 61 1.36 -13.89 -14.35
N ASN A 62 0.04 -14.07 -14.44
CA ASN A 62 -0.89 -13.66 -13.40
C ASN A 62 -0.73 -14.48 -12.12
N LEU A 63 -0.48 -15.79 -12.25
CA LEU A 63 -0.19 -16.64 -11.10
C LEU A 63 1.18 -16.31 -10.47
N CYS A 64 2.18 -15.97 -11.30
CA CYS A 64 3.50 -15.54 -10.83
C CYS A 64 3.42 -14.23 -10.03
N LYS A 65 2.63 -13.25 -10.51
CA LYS A 65 2.33 -12.01 -9.77
C LYS A 65 1.65 -12.29 -8.43
N LEU A 66 0.64 -13.17 -8.42
CA LEU A 66 -0.08 -13.58 -7.21
C LEU A 66 0.89 -14.22 -6.19
N ALA A 67 1.69 -15.20 -6.63
CA ALA A 67 2.64 -15.90 -5.78
C ALA A 67 3.72 -14.95 -5.23
N THR A 68 4.24 -14.03 -6.05
CA THR A 68 5.24 -13.04 -5.63
C THR A 68 4.69 -12.08 -4.57
N PHE A 69 3.45 -11.61 -4.77
CA PHE A 69 2.77 -10.76 -3.79
C PHE A 69 2.67 -11.46 -2.43
N TYR A 70 2.20 -12.71 -2.41
CA TYR A 70 2.02 -13.44 -1.16
C TYR A 70 3.31 -13.94 -0.53
N ALA A 71 4.34 -14.27 -1.32
CA ALA A 71 5.68 -14.60 -0.81
C ALA A 71 6.30 -13.45 -0.01
N ARG A 72 5.99 -12.19 -0.39
CA ARG A 72 6.51 -10.96 0.25
C ARG A 72 5.58 -10.38 1.33
N SER A 73 4.39 -10.95 1.50
CA SER A 73 3.38 -10.39 2.42
C SER A 73 3.63 -10.80 3.87
N GLU A 74 3.84 -9.82 4.75
CA GLU A 74 3.92 -10.03 6.21
C GLU A 74 2.59 -10.47 6.83
N GLN A 75 1.48 -10.26 6.12
CA GLN A 75 0.12 -10.57 6.58
C GLN A 75 -0.26 -12.05 6.36
N CYS A 76 0.64 -12.86 5.80
CA CYS A 76 0.40 -14.27 5.53
C CYS A 76 1.25 -15.19 6.41
N SER A 77 0.69 -16.36 6.72
CA SER A 77 1.38 -17.37 7.51
C SER A 77 2.71 -17.75 6.86
N VAL A 78 3.67 -18.17 7.68
CA VAL A 78 4.98 -18.65 7.19
C VAL A 78 4.80 -19.83 6.22
N GLU A 79 3.84 -20.72 6.50
CA GLU A 79 3.52 -21.86 5.64
C GLU A 79 3.06 -21.42 4.24
N THR A 80 2.15 -20.45 4.16
CA THR A 80 1.67 -19.90 2.88
C THR A 80 2.78 -19.18 2.12
N ARG A 81 3.62 -18.41 2.82
CA ARG A 81 4.79 -17.74 2.22
C ARG A 81 5.77 -18.76 1.61
N ASN A 82 6.11 -19.80 2.36
CA ASN A 82 7.00 -20.86 1.89
C ASN A 82 6.41 -21.60 0.68
N LYS A 83 5.10 -21.92 0.69
CA LYS A 83 4.43 -22.51 -0.49
C LYS A 83 4.51 -21.62 -1.73
N CYS A 84 4.39 -20.31 -1.57
CA CYS A 84 4.54 -19.37 -2.68
C CYS A 84 6.00 -19.33 -3.19
N ILE A 85 6.98 -19.30 -2.29
CA ILE A 85 8.42 -19.34 -2.64
C ILE A 85 8.77 -20.65 -3.37
N ASP A 86 8.28 -21.78 -2.88
CA ASP A 86 8.49 -23.09 -3.51
C ASP A 86 7.89 -23.15 -4.91
N MET A 87 6.71 -22.55 -5.10
CA MET A 87 6.09 -22.46 -6.42
C MET A 87 6.92 -21.60 -7.38
N LEU A 88 7.42 -20.45 -6.93
CA LEU A 88 8.29 -19.58 -7.72
C LEU A 88 9.62 -20.27 -8.07
N ASN A 89 10.21 -21.01 -7.14
CA ASN A 89 11.43 -21.79 -7.36
C ASN A 89 11.21 -22.97 -8.33
N LYS A 90 10.00 -23.55 -8.38
CA LYS A 90 9.63 -24.52 -9.40
C LYS A 90 9.44 -23.85 -10.76
N ALA A 91 8.79 -22.69 -10.77
CA ALA A 91 8.53 -21.92 -11.99
C ALA A 91 9.82 -21.40 -12.64
N SER A 92 10.87 -21.09 -11.88
CA SER A 92 12.16 -20.67 -12.46
C SER A 92 12.85 -21.76 -13.29
N LYS A 93 12.52 -23.04 -13.06
CA LYS A 93 13.12 -24.17 -13.79
C LYS A 93 12.37 -24.55 -15.07
N LYS A 94 11.04 -24.40 -15.09
CA LYS A 94 10.18 -24.89 -16.19
C LYS A 94 9.17 -23.88 -16.73
N GLY A 95 9.06 -22.70 -16.13
CA GLY A 95 8.03 -21.71 -16.45
C GLY A 95 6.72 -21.96 -15.67
N MET A 96 6.08 -20.87 -15.23
CA MET A 96 4.82 -20.96 -14.47
C MET A 96 3.68 -21.49 -15.33
N GLN A 97 3.63 -21.14 -16.62
CA GLN A 97 2.59 -21.62 -17.54
C GLN A 97 2.70 -23.14 -17.77
N ALA A 98 3.91 -23.66 -18.00
CA ALA A 98 4.12 -25.10 -18.16
C ALA A 98 3.68 -25.91 -16.93
N ILE A 99 3.84 -25.35 -15.72
CA ILE A 99 3.31 -25.96 -14.48
C ILE A 99 1.79 -26.04 -14.52
N ILE A 100 1.12 -24.98 -14.96
CA ILE A 100 -0.34 -24.92 -15.03
C ILE A 100 -0.85 -25.91 -16.08
N ASP A 101 -0.21 -25.97 -17.24
CA ASP A 101 -0.56 -26.87 -18.34
C ASP A 101 -0.37 -28.35 -17.93
N GLU A 102 0.76 -28.68 -17.29
CA GLU A 102 1.02 -30.01 -16.72
C GLU A 102 -0.03 -30.40 -15.67
N LEU A 103 -0.38 -29.47 -14.76
CA LEU A 103 -1.41 -29.69 -13.74
C LEU A 103 -2.81 -29.85 -14.33
N ALA A 104 -3.07 -29.26 -15.50
CA ALA A 104 -4.32 -29.36 -16.23
C ALA A 104 -4.40 -30.60 -17.13
N GLY A 105 -3.32 -31.39 -17.21
CA GLY A 105 -3.22 -32.51 -18.14
C GLY A 105 -3.20 -32.08 -19.61
N VAL A 106 -2.82 -30.83 -19.88
CA VAL A 106 -2.56 -30.33 -21.23
C VAL A 106 -1.19 -30.88 -21.62
N ASN A 107 -1.18 -32.10 -22.13
CA ASN A 107 0.02 -32.70 -22.71
C ASN A 107 0.35 -31.93 -23.99
N ASP A 108 1.58 -31.44 -24.06
CA ASP A 108 2.18 -30.85 -25.25
C ASP A 108 1.87 -31.74 -26.46
N LEU A 109 1.06 -31.24 -27.40
CA LEU A 109 1.08 -31.75 -28.77
C LEU A 109 2.48 -31.41 -29.28
N SER A 110 3.26 -32.46 -29.45
CA SER A 110 4.58 -32.52 -30.04
C SER A 110 4.65 -31.83 -31.41
N ASP A 111 4.67 -30.49 -31.48
CA ASP A 111 4.85 -29.77 -32.74
C ASP A 111 5.53 -28.38 -32.59
N LEU A 112 6.38 -28.20 -31.57
CA LEU A 112 7.34 -27.09 -31.52
C LEU A 112 8.79 -27.51 -31.24
N SER A 113 9.09 -28.82 -31.34
CA SER A 113 10.45 -29.37 -31.22
C SER A 113 11.06 -29.84 -32.55
N LYS A 114 10.62 -29.24 -33.67
CA LYS A 114 11.39 -29.22 -34.93
C LYS A 114 11.62 -27.79 -35.43
N SER A 115 11.99 -26.89 -34.52
CA SER A 115 12.96 -25.87 -34.92
C SER A 115 14.32 -26.53 -34.82
N ILE A 116 14.94 -26.77 -35.96
CA ILE A 116 16.31 -27.25 -36.08
C ILE A 116 17.16 -26.34 -35.17
N LEU A 117 17.73 -26.91 -34.11
CA LEU A 117 18.91 -26.34 -33.48
C LEU A 117 20.00 -26.40 -34.55
N GLU A 118 20.05 -25.39 -35.42
CA GLU A 118 21.30 -25.08 -36.08
C GLU A 118 22.28 -24.77 -34.95
N PRO A 119 23.48 -25.38 -34.95
CA PRO A 119 24.48 -25.05 -33.96
C PRO A 119 24.76 -23.55 -34.10
N VAL A 120 24.23 -22.77 -33.17
CA VAL A 120 24.59 -21.35 -33.05
C VAL A 120 26.11 -21.36 -32.84
N PRO A 121 26.89 -20.74 -33.73
CA PRO A 121 28.34 -20.75 -33.62
C PRO A 121 28.69 -20.20 -32.24
N THR A 122 29.50 -20.94 -31.49
CA THR A 122 29.82 -20.71 -30.07
C THR A 122 30.22 -19.25 -29.78
N VAL A 123 30.80 -18.58 -30.77
CA VAL A 123 31.20 -17.17 -30.76
C VAL A 123 30.01 -16.20 -30.62
N ALA A 124 28.86 -16.49 -31.25
CA ALA A 124 27.65 -15.65 -31.14
C ALA A 124 26.96 -15.79 -29.77
N LEU A 125 27.08 -16.97 -29.16
CA LEU A 125 26.52 -17.28 -27.84
C LEU A 125 27.36 -16.66 -26.72
N GLU A 126 28.70 -16.67 -26.85
CA GLU A 126 29.61 -15.97 -25.94
C GLU A 126 29.42 -14.44 -25.99
N GLN A 127 29.21 -13.87 -27.17
CA GLN A 127 28.89 -12.44 -27.31
C GLN A 127 27.55 -12.08 -26.67
N GLN A 128 26.50 -12.91 -26.84
CA GLN A 128 25.21 -12.69 -26.19
C GLN A 128 25.29 -12.83 -24.66
N ILE A 129 26.09 -13.77 -24.15
CA ILE A 129 26.32 -13.92 -22.70
C ILE A 129 27.02 -12.68 -22.15
N GLN A 130 28.05 -12.18 -22.85
CA GLN A 130 28.76 -10.97 -22.46
C GLN A 130 27.84 -9.74 -22.43
N GLU A 131 27.02 -9.55 -23.47
CA GLU A 131 26.07 -8.44 -23.57
C GLU A 131 24.96 -8.51 -22.49
N LEU A 132 24.51 -9.73 -22.16
CA LEU A 132 23.58 -9.96 -21.06
C LEU A 132 24.22 -9.69 -19.69
N SER A 133 25.47 -10.07 -19.48
CA SER A 133 26.20 -9.78 -18.24
C SER A 133 26.40 -8.28 -18.02
N GLU A 134 26.73 -7.53 -19.07
CA GLU A 134 26.84 -6.06 -19.00
C GLU A 134 25.48 -5.39 -18.72
N ARG A 135 24.39 -5.90 -19.32
CA ARG A 135 23.02 -5.47 -19.00
C ARG A 135 22.62 -5.78 -17.56
N ILE A 136 22.98 -6.94 -17.03
CA ILE A 136 22.69 -7.30 -15.63
C ILE A 136 23.45 -6.38 -14.68
N ALA A 137 24.74 -6.12 -14.93
CA ALA A 137 25.53 -5.19 -14.12
C ALA A 137 24.94 -3.76 -14.13
N ALA A 138 24.52 -3.27 -15.29
CA ALA A 138 23.87 -1.97 -15.41
C ALA A 138 22.51 -1.92 -14.67
N LEU A 139 21.73 -3.00 -14.74
CA LEU A 139 20.47 -3.12 -13.99
C LEU A 139 20.68 -3.22 -12.48
N GLU A 140 21.74 -3.89 -12.02
CA GLU A 140 22.10 -3.96 -10.60
C GLU A 140 22.51 -2.59 -10.05
N GLU A 141 23.31 -1.83 -10.81
CA GLU A 141 23.70 -0.46 -10.46
C GLU A 141 22.47 0.48 -10.42
N GLN A 142 21.56 0.35 -11.39
CA GLN A 142 20.30 1.09 -11.41
C GLN A 142 19.39 0.71 -10.23
N THR A 143 19.34 -0.58 -9.87
CA THR A 143 18.57 -1.08 -8.70
C THR A 143 19.15 -0.57 -7.38
N GLN A 144 20.47 -0.45 -7.28
CA GLN A 144 21.15 0.16 -6.13
C GLN A 144 20.84 1.67 -6.02
N GLN A 145 20.83 2.39 -7.14
CA GLN A 145 20.44 3.80 -7.14
C GLN A 145 18.96 3.98 -6.75
N ASP A 146 18.05 3.14 -7.25
CA ASP A 146 16.63 3.19 -6.93
C ASP A 146 16.35 2.84 -5.46
N THR A 147 17.08 1.89 -4.87
CA THR A 147 16.95 1.57 -3.44
C THR A 147 17.46 2.69 -2.54
N VAL A 148 18.57 3.36 -2.90
CA VAL A 148 19.04 4.56 -2.19
C VAL A 148 18.02 5.69 -2.29
N TYR A 149 17.41 5.89 -3.46
CA TYR A 149 16.38 6.92 -3.66
C TYR A 149 15.11 6.62 -2.85
N GLN A 150 14.62 5.38 -2.87
CA GLN A 150 13.48 4.95 -2.04
C GLN A 150 13.76 5.09 -0.55
N HIS A 151 14.97 4.76 -0.10
CA HIS A 151 15.35 4.92 1.31
C HIS A 151 15.33 6.40 1.73
N LYS A 152 15.92 7.29 0.92
CA LYS A 152 15.86 8.75 1.15
C LYS A 152 14.44 9.29 1.14
N TYR A 153 13.60 8.83 0.22
CA TYR A 153 12.19 9.23 0.15
C TYR A 153 11.41 8.78 1.40
N ASN A 154 11.60 7.53 1.84
CA ASN A 154 10.93 6.99 3.02
C ASN A 154 11.36 7.69 4.31
N LEU A 155 12.65 8.07 4.44
CA LEU A 155 13.13 8.89 5.53
C LEU A 155 12.43 10.26 5.55
N ASN A 156 12.40 10.96 4.41
CA ASN A 156 11.71 12.25 4.29
C ASN A 156 10.21 12.16 4.60
N VAL A 157 9.51 11.09 4.19
CA VAL A 157 8.09 10.89 4.49
C VAL A 157 7.88 10.63 5.99
N THR A 158 8.76 9.86 6.61
CA THR A 158 8.68 9.49 8.02
C THR A 158 8.99 10.70 8.90
N GLU A 159 10.04 11.45 8.58
CA GLU A 159 10.36 12.73 9.24
C GLU A 159 9.22 13.74 9.11
N ASN A 160 8.60 13.87 7.93
CA ASN A 160 7.42 14.73 7.75
C ASN A 160 6.20 14.25 8.56
N LYS A 161 5.99 12.93 8.71
CA LYS A 161 4.94 12.37 9.57
C LYS A 161 5.23 12.64 11.05
N HIS A 162 6.47 12.44 11.50
CA HIS A 162 6.87 12.73 12.88
C HIS A 162 6.79 14.22 13.18
N ALA A 163 7.22 15.10 12.27
CA ALA A 163 7.09 16.54 12.40
C ALA A 163 5.62 16.97 12.51
N LYS A 164 4.74 16.46 11.65
CA LYS A 164 3.29 16.74 11.70
C LYS A 164 2.64 16.21 12.98
N MET A 165 3.02 15.03 13.46
CA MET A 165 2.54 14.50 14.75
C MET A 165 3.05 15.31 15.93
N SER A 166 4.33 15.72 15.92
CA SER A 166 4.95 16.56 16.93
C SER A 166 4.28 17.94 17.00
N GLN A 167 4.07 18.59 15.86
CA GLN A 167 3.33 19.86 15.77
C GLN A 167 1.89 19.73 16.28
N LYS A 168 1.18 18.65 15.94
CA LYS A 168 -0.17 18.37 16.45
C LYS A 168 -0.16 18.19 17.97
N ASN A 169 0.83 17.50 18.52
CA ASN A 169 0.95 17.30 19.97
C ASN A 169 1.32 18.58 20.71
N ASN A 170 2.21 19.41 20.16
CA ASN A 170 2.52 20.73 20.70
C ASN A 170 1.27 21.63 20.71
N PHE A 171 0.54 21.67 19.59
CA PHE A 171 -0.71 22.41 19.47
C PHE A 171 -1.70 22.05 20.58
N LYS A 172 -1.94 20.75 20.81
CA LYS A 172 -2.85 20.29 21.86
C LYS A 172 -2.36 20.70 23.26
N ARG A 173 -1.06 20.57 23.51
CA ARG A 173 -0.45 20.89 24.81
C ARG A 173 -0.57 22.37 25.14
N HIS A 174 -0.20 23.25 24.22
CA HIS A 174 -0.25 24.70 24.45
C HIS A 174 -1.70 25.19 24.53
N LEU A 175 -2.61 24.63 23.73
CA LEU A 175 -4.04 24.96 23.84
C LEU A 175 -4.59 24.63 25.24
N LYS A 176 -4.26 23.44 25.76
CA LYS A 176 -4.65 23.04 27.11
C LYS A 176 -4.08 23.97 28.17
N GLN A 177 -2.77 24.20 28.13
CA GLN A 177 -2.07 25.04 29.11
C GLN A 177 -2.64 26.46 29.13
N TRP A 178 -2.93 27.02 27.95
CA TRP A 178 -3.56 28.31 27.83
C TRP A 178 -4.94 28.35 28.49
N ILE A 179 -5.84 27.42 28.16
CA ILE A 179 -7.18 27.37 28.80
C ILE A 179 -7.05 27.29 30.32
N GLU A 180 -6.13 26.46 30.83
CA GLU A 180 -5.88 26.34 32.27
C GLU A 180 -5.36 27.65 32.89
N GLN A 181 -4.44 28.33 32.21
CA GLN A 181 -3.89 29.62 32.65
C GLN A 181 -4.94 30.73 32.65
N GLU A 182 -5.76 30.86 31.62
CA GLU A 182 -6.82 31.88 31.54
C GLU A 182 -7.88 31.67 32.62
N LEU A 183 -8.35 30.42 32.78
CA LEU A 183 -9.31 30.07 33.84
C LEU A 183 -8.77 30.42 35.23
N HIS A 184 -7.49 30.10 35.46
CA HIS A 184 -6.84 30.41 36.73
C HIS A 184 -6.65 31.92 36.93
N PHE A 185 -6.11 32.63 35.93
CA PHE A 185 -5.80 34.06 36.00
C PHE A 185 -7.06 34.90 36.26
N TYR A 186 -8.14 34.62 35.55
CA TYR A 186 -9.41 35.34 35.71
C TYR A 186 -10.32 34.74 36.79
N SER A 187 -9.90 33.66 37.47
CA SER A 187 -10.72 32.92 38.45
C SER A 187 -12.10 32.53 37.91
N MET A 188 -12.15 32.14 36.63
CA MET A 188 -13.39 31.79 35.94
C MET A 188 -13.60 30.29 35.92
N ASN A 189 -14.86 29.86 35.97
CA ASN A 189 -15.20 28.48 35.61
C ASN A 189 -15.28 28.34 34.08
N LEU A 190 -15.30 27.08 33.61
CA LEU A 190 -15.25 26.76 32.18
C LEU A 190 -16.46 27.32 31.39
N GLN A 191 -17.63 27.41 32.03
CA GLN A 191 -18.86 27.90 31.40
C GLN A 191 -18.81 29.42 31.20
N ASP A 192 -18.37 30.16 32.22
CA ASP A 192 -18.22 31.61 32.14
C ASP A 192 -17.16 31.98 31.10
N PHE A 193 -16.04 31.25 31.08
CA PHE A 193 -15.02 31.45 30.06
C PHE A 193 -15.53 31.15 28.64
N ALA A 194 -16.35 30.12 28.45
CA ALA A 194 -17.00 29.83 27.17
C ALA A 194 -17.90 30.98 26.70
N GLN A 195 -18.67 31.54 27.63
CA GLN A 195 -19.58 32.64 27.35
C GLN A 195 -18.80 33.91 26.96
N VAL A 196 -17.78 34.26 27.74
CA VAL A 196 -16.94 35.44 27.49
C VAL A 196 -16.20 35.31 26.17
N LEU A 197 -15.59 34.15 25.91
CA LEU A 197 -14.89 33.87 24.67
C LEU A 197 -15.83 33.96 23.46
N SER A 198 -17.09 33.53 23.63
CA SER A 198 -18.10 33.61 22.58
C SER A 198 -18.48 35.04 22.24
N VAL A 199 -18.70 35.86 23.27
CA VAL A 199 -19.10 37.26 23.14
C VAL A 199 -17.98 38.06 22.50
N ASN A 200 -16.75 37.91 23.00
CA ASN A 200 -15.58 38.64 22.49
C ASN A 200 -15.30 38.35 21.01
N ALA A 201 -15.51 37.09 20.59
CA ALA A 201 -15.24 36.66 19.23
C ALA A 201 -16.41 36.87 18.25
N GLY A 202 -17.62 37.17 18.74
CA GLY A 202 -18.84 37.10 17.94
C GLY A 202 -19.14 35.70 17.38
N VAL A 203 -18.64 34.65 18.03
CA VAL A 203 -18.73 33.25 17.56
C VAL A 203 -19.14 32.37 18.72
N LYS A 204 -20.11 31.46 18.51
CA LYS A 204 -20.53 30.53 19.57
C LYS A 204 -19.44 29.52 19.92
N VAL A 205 -18.94 29.57 21.15
CA VAL A 205 -18.03 28.61 21.78
C VAL A 205 -18.82 27.90 22.90
N SER A 206 -19.01 26.58 22.79
CA SER A 206 -19.72 25.83 23.84
C SER A 206 -18.77 25.37 24.95
N THR A 207 -19.32 25.16 26.15
CA THR A 207 -18.60 24.62 27.29
C THR A 207 -18.02 23.23 27.00
N GLU A 208 -18.73 22.38 26.24
CA GLU A 208 -18.25 21.06 25.82
C GLU A 208 -17.05 21.18 24.89
N MET A 209 -17.05 22.18 23.99
CA MET A 209 -15.93 22.41 23.09
C MET A 209 -14.68 22.83 23.86
N LEU A 210 -14.81 23.75 24.81
CA LEU A 210 -13.70 24.13 25.69
C LEU A 210 -13.23 23.00 26.60
N ARG A 211 -14.16 22.16 27.09
CA ARG A 211 -13.83 20.96 27.87
C ARG A 211 -12.98 20.01 27.03
N ALA A 212 -13.40 19.71 25.81
CA ALA A 212 -12.67 18.84 24.88
C ALA A 212 -11.27 19.39 24.56
N TRP A 213 -11.13 20.72 24.45
CA TRP A 213 -9.83 21.36 24.23
C TRP A 213 -8.92 21.26 25.46
N LYS A 214 -9.46 21.50 26.66
CA LYS A 214 -8.75 21.40 27.94
C LYS A 214 -8.32 19.96 28.25
N GLU A 215 -9.17 18.98 27.99
CA GLU A 215 -8.90 17.57 28.29
C GLU A 215 -8.01 16.90 27.22
N GLY A 216 -7.77 17.56 26.09
CA GLY A 216 -6.95 17.02 25.00
C GLY A 216 -7.66 15.94 24.18
N GLU A 217 -8.96 15.73 24.42
CA GLU A 217 -9.88 14.81 23.72
C GLU A 217 -10.21 15.23 22.28
N LEU A 218 -9.29 15.96 21.65
CA LEU A 218 -9.40 16.46 20.29
C LEU A 218 -9.29 15.30 19.30
N LYS A 219 -10.42 14.64 19.01
CA LYS A 219 -10.60 13.86 17.77
C LYS A 219 -10.46 14.78 16.54
N GLN A 220 -10.77 16.06 16.69
CA GLN A 220 -10.52 17.12 15.72
C GLN A 220 -9.97 18.36 16.43
N LEU A 221 -8.98 19.04 15.83
CA LEU A 221 -8.44 20.32 16.30
C LEU A 221 -9.53 21.41 16.33
N PRO A 222 -9.36 22.53 17.06
CA PRO A 222 -10.27 23.67 16.98
C PRO A 222 -10.58 24.01 15.53
N SER A 223 -11.86 24.13 15.21
CA SER A 223 -12.28 24.60 13.89
C SER A 223 -11.78 26.03 13.66
N GLN A 224 -11.83 26.51 12.41
CA GLN A 224 -11.48 27.90 12.10
C GLN A 224 -12.27 28.91 12.95
N ARG A 225 -13.50 28.58 13.34
CA ARG A 225 -14.32 29.38 14.26
C ARG A 225 -13.74 29.41 15.68
N GLY A 226 -13.28 28.27 16.18
CA GLY A 226 -12.60 28.18 17.47
C GLY A 226 -11.28 28.94 17.50
N LEU A 227 -10.48 28.82 16.43
CA LEU A 227 -9.24 29.58 16.28
C LEU A 227 -9.46 31.09 16.24
N LYS A 228 -10.51 31.56 15.56
CA LYS A 228 -10.91 32.98 15.58
C LYS A 228 -11.24 33.47 16.98
N ALA A 229 -11.88 32.63 17.79
CA ALA A 229 -12.24 33.03 19.15
C ALA A 229 -11.00 33.19 20.06
N ILE A 230 -10.04 32.27 19.94
CA ILE A 230 -8.76 32.36 20.65
C ILE A 230 -7.96 33.58 20.18
N ALA A 231 -7.93 33.81 18.87
CA ALA A 231 -7.24 34.95 18.26
C ALA A 231 -7.83 36.29 18.72
N ALA A 232 -9.15 36.41 18.77
CA ALA A 232 -9.85 37.60 19.28
C ALA A 232 -9.60 37.84 20.77
N TRP A 233 -9.50 36.78 21.59
CA TRP A 233 -9.14 36.90 23.01
C TRP A 233 -7.74 37.46 23.22
N ARG A 234 -6.81 37.05 22.35
CA ARG A 234 -5.41 37.44 22.43
C ARG A 234 -5.07 38.73 21.71
N ASP A 235 -6.06 39.35 21.04
CA ASP A 235 -5.86 40.50 20.16
C ASP A 235 -4.77 40.26 19.09
N GLU A 236 -4.77 39.06 18.52
CA GLU A 236 -3.78 38.61 17.54
C GLU A 236 -4.43 38.07 16.26
N PRO A 237 -3.73 38.12 15.11
CA PRO A 237 -4.15 37.42 13.90
C PRO A 237 -4.18 35.88 14.06
N VAL A 238 -5.14 35.22 13.41
CA VAL A 238 -5.33 33.75 13.50
C VAL A 238 -4.07 32.95 13.12
N ASN A 239 -3.31 33.39 12.12
CA ASN A 239 -2.05 32.76 11.73
C ASN A 239 -0.98 32.83 12.83
N GLN A 240 -0.92 33.95 13.56
CA GLN A 240 -0.01 34.12 14.69
C GLN A 240 -0.44 33.24 15.88
N THR A 241 -1.74 33.16 16.16
CA THR A 241 -2.29 32.24 17.18
C THR A 241 -1.99 30.78 16.85
N VAL A 242 -2.13 30.35 15.59
CA VAL A 242 -1.79 28.98 15.17
C VAL A 242 -0.29 28.73 15.32
N SER A 243 0.55 29.67 14.91
CA SER A 243 2.01 29.58 15.07
C SER A 243 2.40 29.41 16.53
N TRP A 244 1.84 30.23 17.42
CA TRP A 244 2.08 30.11 18.85
C TRP A 244 1.59 28.76 19.41
N LEU A 245 0.41 28.29 19.00
CA LEU A 245 -0.09 26.98 19.44
C LEU A 245 0.88 25.86 19.02
N VAL A 246 1.46 25.93 17.82
CA VAL A 246 2.40 24.91 17.31
C VAL A 246 3.79 25.02 17.95
N HIS A 247 4.28 26.23 18.23
CA HIS A 247 5.69 26.49 18.56
C HIS A 247 5.95 26.98 19.99
N GLY A 248 4.94 27.43 20.72
CA GLY A 248 5.05 27.91 22.10
C GLY A 248 5.82 29.23 22.25
N LYS A 249 5.84 30.05 21.19
CA LYS A 249 6.50 31.36 21.14
C LYS A 249 5.50 32.43 20.74
#